data_AF-A0A951NDI6-F1
#
_entry.id   AF-A0A951NDI6-F1
#
_cell.length_a   1.000
_cell.length_b   1.000
_cell.length_c   1.000
_cell.angle_alpha   90.00
_cell.angle_beta   90.00
_cell.angle_gamma   90.00
#
_symmetry.space_group_name_H-M   'P 1'
#
loop_
_entity.id
_entity.type
_entity.pdbx_description
1 polymer ?
#
loop_
_entity_poly.entity_id
_entity_poly.type
_entity_poly.pdbx_seq_one_letter_code
_entity_poly.pdbx_strand_id
1 'polypeptide(L)' 'MCTHQPTCPPAEAPDRDAARVVAAHQEQGWSLLCNGVIAFDDLGDLLPDGRALAPYPVLTPVGSAARGASSPRARRAA' A
#
# COMPACT_ATOMS: atom_id res chain seq x y z
N MET A 1 13.01 18.88 13.72
CA MET A 1 13.88 18.45 12.60
C MET A 1 14.79 17.35 13.10
N CYS A 2 14.76 16.19 12.48
CA CYS A 2 15.63 15.05 12.81
C CYS A 2 16.99 15.18 12.08
N THR A 3 18.00 14.44 12.52
CA THR A 3 19.36 14.43 11.93
C THR A 3 19.54 13.33 10.88
N HIS A 4 18.45 12.73 10.41
CA HIS A 4 18.51 11.65 9.42
C HIS A 4 18.89 12.18 8.02
N GLN A 5 19.64 11.38 7.27
CA GLN A 5 20.02 11.66 5.89
C GLN A 5 19.60 10.45 5.01
N PRO A 6 18.68 10.62 4.04
CA PRO A 6 17.90 11.83 3.76
C PRO A 6 17.00 12.24 4.94
N THR A 7 16.61 13.51 4.98
CA THR A 7 15.70 14.03 6.00
C THR A 7 14.37 13.29 5.93
N CYS A 8 13.80 12.93 7.09
CA CYS A 8 12.52 12.25 7.10
C CYS A 8 11.41 13.15 6.54
N PRO A 9 10.50 12.60 5.72
CA PRO A 9 9.36 13.33 5.21
C PRO A 9 8.41 13.70 6.38
N PRO A 10 7.64 14.79 6.24
CA PRO A 10 6.62 15.15 7.22
C PRO A 10 5.51 14.10 7.26
N ALA A 11 4.79 14.01 8.39
CA ALA A 11 3.78 12.99 8.60
C ALA A 11 2.61 13.08 7.60
N GLU A 12 2.35 14.26 7.02
CA GLU A 12 1.28 14.51 6.08
C GLU A 12 1.65 14.18 4.62
N ALA A 13 2.93 13.93 4.34
CA ALA A 13 3.41 13.68 2.99
C ALA A 13 2.89 12.33 2.44
N PRO A 14 2.73 12.19 1.11
CA PRO A 14 2.33 10.90 0.51
C PRO A 14 3.31 9.75 0.80
N ASP A 15 4.59 10.07 1.01
CA ASP A 15 5.69 9.14 1.31
C ASP A 15 6.08 9.12 2.80
N ARG A 16 5.13 9.42 3.70
CA ARG A 16 5.36 9.49 5.17
C ARG A 16 6.00 8.24 5.76
N ASP A 17 5.74 7.08 5.16
CA ASP A 17 6.26 5.76 5.52
C ASP A 17 7.76 5.61 5.25
N ALA A 18 8.35 6.48 4.42
CA ALA A 18 9.80 6.52 4.19
C ALA A 18 10.60 7.12 5.36
N ALA A 19 9.93 7.62 6.41
CA ALA A 19 10.58 8.09 7.62
C ALA A 19 11.27 6.95 8.38
N ARG A 20 12.37 7.26 9.09
CA ARG A 20 13.16 6.26 9.80
C ARG A 20 12.37 5.68 10.98
N VAL A 21 12.34 4.35 11.10
CA VAL A 21 11.83 3.66 12.29
C VAL A 21 12.70 4.02 13.51
N VAL A 22 12.06 4.50 14.58
CA VAL A 22 12.71 4.84 15.86
C VAL A 22 12.32 3.90 17.00
N ALA A 23 11.19 3.20 16.87
CA ALA A 23 10.83 2.06 17.72
C ALA A 23 10.05 1.04 16.89
N ALA A 24 10.34 -0.25 17.09
CA ALA A 24 9.65 -1.35 16.41
C ALA A 24 9.06 -2.29 17.46
N HIS A 25 7.76 -2.57 17.36
CA HIS A 25 7.02 -3.46 18.23
C HIS A 25 6.36 -4.54 17.39
N GLN A 26 7.19 -5.45 16.85
CA GLN A 26 6.75 -6.52 15.97
C GLN A 26 5.74 -7.44 16.67
N GLU A 27 5.88 -7.66 17.99
CA GLU A 27 4.92 -8.47 18.74
C GLU A 27 3.52 -7.84 18.85
N GLN A 28 3.39 -6.55 18.53
CA GLN A 28 2.13 -5.79 18.52
C GLN A 28 1.70 -5.34 17.12
N GLY A 29 2.52 -5.61 16.10
CA GLY A 29 2.25 -5.31 14.70
C GLY A 29 2.37 -3.84 14.30
N TRP A 30 3.22 -3.06 14.97
CA TRP A 30 3.42 -1.65 14.64
C TRP A 30 4.86 -1.15 14.85
N SER A 31 5.19 -0.05 14.18
CA SER A 31 6.45 0.68 14.33
C SER A 31 6.21 2.18 14.43
N LEU A 32 6.92 2.85 15.34
CA LEU A 32 6.94 4.31 15.44
C LEU A 32 8.03 4.86 14.50
N LEU A 33 7.62 5.77 13.63
CA LEU A 33 8.50 6.49 12.72
C LEU A 33 8.94 7.83 13.31
N CYS A 34 10.09 8.34 12.86
CA CYS A 34 10.70 9.57 13.34
C CYS A 34 9.80 10.81 13.17
N ASN A 35 8.90 10.81 12.18
CA ASN A 35 7.93 11.89 11.95
C ASN A 35 6.68 11.77 12.85
N GLY A 36 6.64 10.79 13.76
CA GLY A 36 5.54 10.54 14.70
C GLY A 36 4.42 9.67 14.14
N VAL A 37 4.53 9.17 12.90
CA VAL A 37 3.60 8.20 12.33
C VAL A 37 3.78 6.83 13.00
N ILE A 38 2.68 6.17 13.33
CA ILE A 38 2.69 4.75 13.70
C ILE A 38 2.28 3.96 12.45
N ALA A 39 3.24 3.24 11.89
CA ALA A 39 3.02 2.34 10.75
C ALA A 39 2.59 0.97 11.28
N PHE A 40 1.51 0.42 10.74
CA PHE A 40 1.01 -0.91 11.05
C PHE A 40 1.44 -1.91 9.98
N ASP A 41 1.53 -3.19 10.34
CA ASP A 41 1.94 -4.27 9.44
C ASP A 41 0.96 -4.51 8.27
N ASP A 42 -0.29 -4.02 8.38
CA ASP A 42 -1.31 -4.09 7.33
C ASP A 42 -1.21 -2.96 6.30
N LEU A 43 -0.14 -2.15 6.34
CA LEU A 43 0.06 -0.93 5.54
C LEU A 43 -0.85 0.23 5.94
N GLY A 44 -1.51 0.17 7.10
CA GLY A 44 -2.18 1.31 7.70
C GLY A 44 -1.20 2.25 8.40
N ASP A 45 -1.58 3.52 8.53
CA ASP A 45 -0.82 4.53 9.27
C ASP A 45 -1.72 5.27 10.27
N LEU A 46 -1.23 5.51 11.49
CA LEU A 46 -1.81 6.48 12.41
C LEU A 46 -0.93 7.73 12.46
N LEU A 47 -1.50 8.87 12.08
CA LEU A 47 -0.81 10.15 12.08
C LEU A 47 -0.63 10.70 13.51
N PRO A 48 0.32 11.63 13.71
CA PRO A 48 0.55 12.25 15.02
C PRO A 48 -0.67 12.98 15.59
N ASP A 49 -1.62 13.38 14.74
CA ASP A 49 -2.87 14.04 15.13
C ASP A 49 -4.02 13.06 15.44
N GLY A 50 -3.76 11.75 15.39
CA GLY A 50 -4.71 10.69 15.68
C GLY A 50 -5.60 10.29 14.50
N ARG A 51 -5.39 10.84 13.30
CA ARG A 51 -6.10 10.37 12.10
C ARG A 51 -5.51 9.03 11.62
N ALA A 52 -6.38 8.05 11.42
CA ALA A 52 -6.02 6.78 10.78
C ALA A 52 -6.13 6.89 9.26
N LEU A 53 -5.12 6.40 8.56
CA LEU A 53 -5.12 6.19 7.11
C LEU A 53 -5.25 4.70 6.82
N ALA A 54 -6.19 4.38 5.95
CA ALA A 54 -6.40 3.01 5.52
C ALA A 54 -5.24 2.53 4.62
N PRO A 55 -4.96 1.22 4.59
CA PRO A 55 -4.04 0.63 3.63
C PRO A 55 -4.35 1.06 2.21
N TYR A 56 -3.29 1.27 1.41
CA TYR A 56 -3.46 1.56 -0.02
C TYR A 56 -4.27 0.45 -0.69
N PRO A 57 -5.24 0.79 -1.56
CA PRO A 57 -5.98 -0.22 -2.28
C PRO A 57 -5.02 -1.05 -3.12
N VAL A 58 -4.89 -2.33 -2.79
CA VAL A 58 -4.23 -3.30 -3.65
C VAL A 58 -5.02 -3.36 -4.96
N LEU A 59 -4.44 -2.78 -6.01
CA LEU A 59 -4.97 -2.91 -7.37
C LEU A 59 -4.81 -4.38 -7.76
N THR A 60 -5.85 -5.19 -7.53
CA THR A 60 -5.90 -6.53 -8.08
C THR A 60 -5.97 -6.40 -9.60
N PRO A 61 -5.04 -6.97 -10.37
CA PRO A 61 -5.16 -6.97 -11.81
C PRO A 61 -6.42 -7.75 -12.16
N VAL A 62 -7.42 -7.08 -12.73
CA VAL A 62 -8.57 -7.78 -13.31
C VAL A 62 -8.03 -8.63 -14.46
N GLY A 63 -8.16 -9.95 -14.32
CA GLY A 63 -7.69 -10.89 -15.32
C GLY A 63 -8.23 -10.52 -16.70
N SER A 64 -7.35 -10.44 -17.70
CA SER A 64 -7.75 -10.19 -19.08
C SER A 64 -8.83 -11.20 -19.48
N ALA A 65 -10.05 -10.71 -19.71
CA ALA A 65 -11.14 -11.54 -20.21
C ALA A 65 -10.70 -12.18 -21.52
N ALA A 66 -10.49 -13.50 -21.51
CA ALA A 66 -10.25 -14.28 -22.70
C ALA A 66 -11.46 -14.08 -23.63
N ARG A 67 -11.27 -13.33 -24.72
CA ARG A 67 -12.27 -13.20 -25.77
C ARG A 67 -12.52 -14.61 -26.34
N GLY A 68 -13.70 -15.16 -26.04
CA GLY A 68 -14.16 -16.43 -26.59
C GLY A 68 -14.15 -16.38 -28.11
N ALA A 69 -13.37 -17.25 -28.74
CA ALA A 69 -13.42 -17.48 -30.17
C ALA A 69 -14.58 -18.43 -30.48
N SER A 70 -15.73 -17.86 -30.83
CA SER A 70 -16.85 -18.61 -31.42
C SER A 70 -16.48 -19.01 -32.85
N SER A 71 -16.05 -20.26 -33.05
CA SER A 71 -15.88 -20.83 -34.40
C SER A 71 -17.25 -21.21 -34.98
N PRO A 72 -17.69 -20.66 -36.13
CA PRO A 72 -18.93 -21.09 -36.75
C PRO A 72 -18.70 -22.42 -37.49
N ARG A 73 -19.43 -23.46 -37.07
CA ARG A 73 -19.54 -24.75 -37.75
C ARG A 73 -20.07 -24.52 -39.18
N ALA A 74 -19.20 -24.64 -40.19
CA ALA A 74 -19.65 -24.71 -41.57
C ALA A 74 -20.35 -26.06 -41.81
N ARG A 75 -21.68 -26.02 -41.97
CA ARG A 75 -22.42 -27.10 -42.63
C ARG A 75 -22.17 -26.97 -44.12
N ARG A 76 -21.77 -28.05 -44.80
CA ARG A 76 -22.01 -28.20 -46.24
C ARG A 76 -22.77 -29.49 -46.49
N ALA A 77 -23.89 -29.30 -47.17
CA ALA A 77 -24.69 -30.32 -47.81
C ALA A 77 -24.12 -30.58 -49.22
N ALA A 78 -24.09 -31.84 -49.61
CA ALA A 78 -24.46 -32.40 -50.91
C ALA A 78 -24.26 -33.91 -50.85
#